data_AF-A0A6J3LWB6-F1
#
_entry.id   AF-A0A6J3LWB6-F1
#
_cell.length_a   1.000
_cell.length_b   1.000
_cell.length_c   1.000
_cell.angle_alpha   90.00
_cell.angle_beta   90.00
_cell.angle_gamma   90.00
#
_symmetry.space_group_name_H-M   'P 1'
#
loop_
_entity.id
_entity.type
_entity.pdbx_description
1 polymer ?
#
loop_
_entity_poly.entity_id
_entity_poly.type
_entity_poly.pdbx_seq_one_letter_code
_entity_poly.pdbx_strand_id
1 'polypeptide(L)'
;MTEPRARLRQKGQVFNTNDLCELLYAFGDSPTPLPNTAACLDEILTDFIIETCHAAALCASYSRRQKIKVDDFRWVLRRNPIMLGRVQEQLARGRHIQEQRKGVDVDQ
;
A
#
# COMPACT_ATOMS: atom_id res chain seq x y z
N MET A 1 18.20 20.91 -0.67
CA MET A 1 17.25 19.88 -1.14
C MET A 1 18.03 18.58 -1.23
N THR A 2 17.74 17.61 -0.37
CA THR A 2 18.41 16.30 -0.45
C THR A 2 17.63 15.47 -1.46
N GLU A 3 18.27 15.11 -2.58
CA GLU A 3 17.65 14.26 -3.59
C GLU A 3 17.21 12.93 -2.96
N PRO A 4 16.07 12.34 -3.39
CA PRO A 4 15.65 11.03 -2.92
C PRO A 4 16.72 10.01 -3.31
N ARG A 5 17.55 9.63 -2.34
CA ARG A 5 18.59 8.64 -2.54
C ARG A 5 17.93 7.28 -2.79
N ALA A 6 18.15 6.73 -3.98
CA ALA A 6 17.74 5.37 -4.30
C ALA A 6 18.37 4.42 -3.26
N ARG A 7 17.53 3.74 -2.48
CA ARG A 7 18.00 2.69 -1.57
C ARG A 7 18.22 1.41 -2.37
N LEU A 8 19.24 0.65 -1.96
CA LEU A 8 19.57 -0.62 -2.58
C LEU A 8 18.35 -1.54 -2.48
N ARG A 9 17.85 -2.04 -3.61
CA ARG A 9 16.74 -2.99 -3.64
C ARG A 9 17.13 -4.22 -2.83
N GLN A 10 16.25 -4.67 -1.95
CA GLN A 10 16.44 -5.95 -1.28
C GLN A 10 16.38 -7.04 -2.35
N LYS A 11 17.44 -7.83 -2.47
CA LYS A 11 17.48 -8.95 -3.42
C LYS A 11 16.78 -10.14 -2.82
N GLY A 12 15.95 -10.80 -3.62
CA GLY A 12 15.21 -11.98 -3.21
C GLY A 12 13.77 -11.65 -2.81
N GLN A 13 13.11 -12.66 -2.29
CA GLN A 13 11.68 -12.63 -2.00
C GLN A 13 11.36 -11.64 -0.87
N VAL A 14 10.35 -10.79 -1.08
CA VAL A 14 9.87 -9.81 -0.09
C VAL A 14 8.60 -10.29 0.60
N PHE A 15 7.61 -10.72 -0.18
CA PHE A 15 6.33 -11.21 0.34
C PHE A 15 6.31 -12.72 0.49
N ASN A 16 5.54 -13.22 1.45
CA ASN A 16 5.30 -14.66 1.62
C ASN A 16 4.65 -15.25 0.37
N THR A 17 5.19 -16.35 -0.16
CA THR A 17 4.65 -17.01 -1.37
C THR A 17 3.19 -17.39 -1.22
N ASN A 18 2.78 -17.88 -0.03
CA ASN A 18 1.41 -18.33 0.18
C ASN A 18 0.42 -17.16 0.04
N ASP A 19 0.74 -16.01 0.62
CA ASP A 19 -0.09 -14.80 0.54
C ASP A 19 -0.21 -14.32 -0.92
N LEU A 20 0.88 -14.42 -1.69
CA LEU A 20 0.87 -14.09 -3.12
C LEU A 20 0.01 -15.06 -3.93
N CYS A 21 0.09 -16.36 -3.65
CA CYS A 21 -0.75 -17.37 -4.29
C CYS A 21 -2.24 -17.18 -3.95
N GLU A 22 -2.56 -16.90 -2.69
CA GLU A 22 -3.94 -16.59 -2.27
C GLU A 22 -4.47 -15.33 -2.94
N LEU A 23 -3.62 -14.29 -3.09
CA LEU A 23 -3.98 -13.08 -3.81
C LEU A 23 -4.26 -13.39 -5.28
N LEU A 24 -3.40 -14.14 -5.96
CA LEU A 24 -3.62 -14.55 -7.35
C LEU A 24 -4.93 -15.32 -7.51
N TYR A 25 -5.18 -16.29 -6.62
CA TYR A 25 -6.43 -17.06 -6.61
C TYR A 25 -7.67 -16.19 -6.39
N ALA A 26 -7.61 -15.23 -5.45
CA ALA A 26 -8.71 -14.30 -5.19
C ALA A 26 -9.04 -13.40 -6.39
N PHE A 27 -8.08 -13.18 -7.29
CA PHE A 27 -8.24 -12.43 -8.54
C PHE A 27 -8.51 -13.33 -9.76
N GLY A 28 -8.73 -14.63 -9.56
CA GLY A 28 -9.19 -15.58 -10.58
C GLY A 28 -8.10 -16.44 -11.23
N ASP A 29 -6.88 -16.46 -10.68
CA ASP A 29 -5.85 -17.41 -11.10
C ASP A 29 -6.09 -18.83 -10.54
N SER A 30 -5.25 -19.79 -10.92
CA SER A 30 -5.26 -21.16 -10.42
C SER A 30 -4.95 -21.24 -8.91
N PRO A 31 -5.50 -22.22 -8.17
CA PRO A 31 -5.10 -22.51 -6.77
C PRO A 31 -3.61 -22.81 -6.61
N THR A 32 -2.95 -23.26 -7.67
CA THR A 32 -1.50 -23.52 -7.73
C THR A 32 -0.88 -22.74 -8.89
N PRO A 33 -0.65 -21.42 -8.71
CA PRO A 33 -0.06 -20.61 -9.77
C PRO A 33 1.40 -21.02 -10.02
N LEU A 34 1.91 -20.72 -11.21
CA LEU A 34 3.30 -21.01 -11.56
C LEU A 34 4.25 -20.23 -10.63
N PRO A 35 5.38 -20.83 -10.20
CA PRO A 35 6.35 -20.13 -9.34
C PRO A 35 6.83 -18.80 -9.92
N ASN A 36 7.02 -18.75 -11.24
CA ASN A 36 7.43 -17.53 -11.94
C ASN A 36 6.35 -16.43 -11.91
N THR A 37 5.06 -16.79 -11.89
CA THR A 37 3.96 -15.83 -11.75
C THR A 37 3.98 -15.18 -10.36
N ALA A 38 4.13 -15.99 -9.31
CA ALA A 38 4.24 -15.48 -7.94
C ALA A 38 5.49 -14.61 -7.76
N ALA A 39 6.64 -15.02 -8.31
CA ALA A 39 7.86 -14.22 -8.27
C ALA A 39 7.72 -12.89 -9.02
N CYS A 40 7.10 -12.90 -10.21
CA CYS A 40 6.83 -11.67 -10.96
C CYS A 40 5.88 -10.72 -10.19
N LEU A 41 4.86 -11.27 -9.52
CA LEU A 41 3.98 -10.49 -8.67
C LEU A 41 4.72 -9.86 -7.48
N ASP A 42 5.62 -10.61 -6.82
CA ASP A 42 6.46 -10.10 -5.73
C ASP A 42 7.30 -8.89 -6.19
N GLU A 43 7.92 -8.98 -7.36
CA GLU A 43 8.71 -7.90 -7.95
C GLU A 43 7.84 -6.67 -8.28
N ILE A 44 6.70 -6.86 -8.95
CA ILE A 44 5.78 -5.77 -9.31
C ILE A 44 5.25 -5.06 -8.07
N LEU A 45 4.82 -5.82 -7.04
CA LEU A 45 4.28 -5.26 -5.81
C LEU A 45 5.35 -4.49 -5.03
N THR A 46 6.56 -5.04 -4.97
CA THR A 46 7.70 -4.41 -4.31
C THR A 46 8.01 -3.06 -4.97
N ASP A 47 8.15 -3.03 -6.29
CA ASP A 47 8.42 -1.80 -7.04
C ASP A 47 7.27 -0.78 -6.86
N PHE A 48 6.02 -1.20 -6.97
CA PHE A 48 4.87 -0.33 -6.77
C PHE A 48 4.86 0.34 -5.38
N ILE A 49 5.11 -0.43 -4.32
CA ILE A 49 5.11 0.10 -2.94
C ILE A 49 6.26 1.06 -2.72
N ILE A 50 7.46 0.70 -3.19
CA ILE A 50 8.67 1.53 -3.04
C ILE A 50 8.47 2.86 -3.78
N GLU A 51 8.08 2.82 -5.05
CA GLU A 51 7.88 4.02 -5.87
C GLU A 51 6.79 4.92 -5.29
N THR A 52 5.67 4.34 -4.85
CA THR A 52 4.57 5.10 -4.22
C THR A 52 5.03 5.77 -2.92
N CYS A 53 5.80 5.08 -2.08
CA CYS A 53 6.35 5.65 -0.85
C CYS A 53 7.36 6.78 -1.12
N HIS A 54 8.21 6.63 -2.14
CA HIS A 54 9.13 7.68 -2.54
C HIS A 54 8.39 8.92 -3.05
N ALA A 55 7.36 8.74 -3.89
CA ALA A 55 6.52 9.83 -4.36
C ALA A 55 5.81 10.56 -3.20
N ALA A 56 5.29 9.81 -2.22
CA ALA A 56 4.66 10.40 -1.03
C ALA A 56 5.68 11.16 -0.16
N ALA A 57 6.89 10.61 0.01
CA ALA A 57 7.97 11.27 0.73
C ALA A 57 8.40 12.58 0.06
N LEU A 58 8.43 12.62 -1.28
CA LEU A 58 8.67 13.84 -2.04
C LEU A 58 7.57 14.88 -1.78
N CYS A 59 6.30 14.49 -1.76
CA CYS A 59 5.18 15.39 -1.44
C CYS A 59 5.30 15.97 -0.01
N ALA A 60 5.68 15.15 0.96
CA ALA A 60 5.95 15.60 2.33
C ALA A 60 7.12 16.60 2.38
N SER A 61 8.21 16.29 1.68
CA SER A 61 9.41 17.14 1.58
C SER A 61 9.11 18.51 0.94
N TYR A 62 8.31 18.55 -0.13
CA TYR A 62 7.84 19.80 -0.73
C TYR A 62 7.05 20.65 0.28
N SER A 63 6.32 20.01 1.19
CA SER A 63 5.62 20.67 2.29
C SER A 63 6.54 20.98 3.50
N ARG A 64 7.85 20.85 3.36
CA ARG A 64 8.86 21.00 4.43
C ARG A 64 8.61 20.07 5.64
N ARG A 65 8.00 18.92 5.41
CA ARG A 65 7.73 17.91 6.44
C ARG A 65 8.64 16.71 6.25
N GLN A 66 9.21 16.22 7.36
CA GLN A 66 9.93 14.95 7.37
C GLN A 66 8.98 13.75 7.54
N LYS A 67 7.86 13.95 8.25
CA LYS A 67 6.84 12.92 8.48
C LYS A 67 5.85 12.87 7.31
N ILE A 68 5.68 11.68 6.75
CA ILE A 68 4.70 11.36 5.72
C ILE A 68 3.32 11.22 6.38
N LYS A 69 2.29 11.76 5.72
CA LYS A 69 0.88 11.68 6.12
C LYS A 69 0.08 10.93 5.06
N VAL A 70 -1.13 10.49 5.43
CA VAL A 70 -2.07 9.82 4.51
C VAL A 70 -2.43 10.72 3.32
N ASP A 71 -2.49 12.05 3.52
CA ASP A 71 -2.76 13.01 2.44
C ASP A 71 -1.67 13.04 1.37
N ASP A 72 -0.43 12.72 1.72
CA ASP A 72 0.65 12.63 0.74
C ASP A 72 0.38 11.47 -0.24
N PHE A 73 -0.11 10.33 0.25
CA PHE A 73 -0.54 9.20 -0.60
C PHE A 73 -1.77 9.53 -1.44
N ARG A 74 -2.76 10.25 -0.88
CA ARG A 74 -3.92 10.73 -1.65
C ARG A 74 -3.50 11.62 -2.81
N TRP A 75 -2.52 12.50 -2.57
CA TRP A 75 -1.98 13.37 -3.60
C TRP A 75 -1.25 12.59 -4.70
N VAL A 76 -0.43 11.59 -4.33
CA VAL A 76 0.24 10.71 -5.30
C VAL A 76 -0.79 9.99 -6.18
N LEU A 77 -1.84 9.46 -5.58
CA LEU A 77 -2.88 8.70 -6.27
C LEU A 77 -3.95 9.56 -6.98
N ARG A 78 -3.85 10.89 -6.95
CA ARG A 78 -4.90 11.81 -7.44
C ARG A 78 -5.29 11.62 -8.92
N ARG A 79 -4.40 11.04 -9.73
CA ARG A 79 -4.63 10.76 -11.15
C ARG A 79 -5.21 9.36 -11.42
N ASN A 80 -5.30 8.52 -10.39
CA ASN A 80 -5.92 7.20 -10.47
C ASN A 80 -7.18 7.19 -9.59
N PRO A 81 -8.35 7.54 -10.16
CA PRO A 81 -9.59 7.70 -9.37
C PRO A 81 -10.03 6.41 -8.70
N ILE A 82 -9.73 5.25 -9.30
CA ILE A 82 -10.09 3.93 -8.75
C ILE A 82 -9.29 3.64 -7.48
N MET A 83 -7.97 3.78 -7.54
CA MET A 83 -7.11 3.58 -6.37
C MET A 83 -7.38 4.63 -5.28
N LEU A 84 -7.59 5.89 -5.67
CA LEU A 84 -7.93 6.94 -4.73
C LEU A 84 -9.26 6.65 -4.01
N GLY A 85 -10.28 6.22 -4.74
CA GLY A 85 -11.58 5.83 -4.18
C GLY A 85 -11.44 4.70 -3.17
N ARG A 86 -10.68 3.64 -3.50
CA ARG A 86 -10.40 2.53 -2.58
C ARG A 86 -9.70 2.99 -1.30
N VAL A 87 -8.71 3.87 -1.40
CA VAL A 87 -8.03 4.43 -0.23
C VAL A 87 -8.99 5.24 0.65
N GLN A 88 -9.84 6.07 0.04
CA GLN A 88 -10.83 6.86 0.78
C GLN A 88 -11.84 5.97 1.50
N GLU A 89 -12.34 4.94 0.81
CA GLU A 89 -13.26 3.96 1.37
C GLU A 89 -12.63 3.20 2.54
N GLN A 90 -11.41 2.69 2.39
CA GLN A 90 -10.70 1.97 3.45
C GLN A 90 -10.54 2.82 4.71
N LEU A 91 -10.21 4.10 4.54
CA LEU A 91 -10.07 5.04 5.65
C LEU A 91 -11.42 5.39 6.30
N ALA A 92 -12.49 5.45 5.52
CA ALA A 92 -13.84 5.65 6.04
C ALA A 92 -14.31 4.43 6.86
N ARG A 93 -14.11 3.22 6.34
CA ARG A 93 -14.39 1.96 7.06
C ARG A 93 -13.59 1.87 8.36
N GLY A 94 -12.32 2.25 8.35
CA GLY A 94 -11.48 2.28 9.56
C GLY A 94 -12.01 3.23 10.64
N ARG A 95 -12.47 4.44 10.26
CA ARG A 95 -13.11 5.39 11.19
C ARG A 95 -14.39 4.81 11.78
N HIS A 96 -15.23 4.24 10.93
CA HIS A 96 -16.48 3.60 11.38
C HIS A 96 -16.21 2.49 12.41
N ILE A 97 -15.25 1.59 12.13
CA ILE A 97 -14.88 0.52 13.09
C ILE A 97 -14.39 1.11 14.42
N GLN A 98 -13.60 2.19 14.38
CA GLN A 98 -13.11 2.84 15.58
C GLN A 98 -14.22 3.47 16.41
N GLU A 99 -15.22 4.07 15.77
CA GLU A 99 -16.41 4.62 16.43
C GLU A 99 -17.25 3.53 17.08
N GLN A 100 -17.48 2.42 16.38
CA GLN A 100 -18.22 1.27 16.92
C GLN A 100 -17.54 0.67 18.16
N ARG A 101 -16.20 0.56 18.14
CA ARG A 101 -15.44 0.09 19.32
C ARG A 101 -15.61 0.98 20.54
N LYS A 102 -15.71 2.31 20.35
CA LYS A 102 -15.94 3.25 21.46
C LYS A 102 -17.33 3.09 22.07
N GLY A 103 -18.35 2.80 21.26
CA GLY A 103 -19.71 2.57 21.77
C GLY A 103 -19.78 1.36 22.69
N VAL A 104 -19.07 0.28 22.34
CA VAL A 104 -19.05 -0.95 23.14
C VAL A 104 -18.39 -0.76 24.52
N ASP A 105 -17.35 0.06 24.63
CA ASP A 105 -16.68 0.36 25.91
C ASP A 105 -17.52 1.25 26.86
N VAL A 106 -18.57 1.93 26.37
CA VAL A 106 -19.43 2.81 27.18
C VAL A 106 -20.65 2.06 27.75
N ASP A 107 -21.06 0.97 27.10
CA ASP A 107 -22.22 0.15 27.50
C ASP A 107 -21.85 -1.01 28.46
N GLN A 108 -20.65 -0.97 29.06
CA GLN A 108 -20.14 -1.95 30.05
C GLN A 108 -19.75 -1.27 31.36
#